data_AF-A0A0S3SKS5-F1
#
_entry.id   AF-A0A0S3SKS5-F1
#
_cell.length_a   1.000
_cell.length_b   1.000
_cell.length_c   1.000
_cell.angle_alpha   90.00
_cell.angle_beta   90.00
_cell.angle_gamma   90.00
#
_symmetry.space_group_name_H-M   'P 1'
#
loop_
_entity.id
_entity.type
_entity.pdbx_description
1 polymer ?
#
loop_
_entity_poly.entity_id
_entity_poly.type
_entity_poly.pdbx_seq_one_letter_code
_entity_poly.pdbx_strand_id
1 'polypeptide(L)'
;MIKLCSHRKNILSKWVLFAKMHSTNEAIQEVGEASERVSKVMMTCPTLALDTALNQTGVKVSPDLVEDVLKRFENAGMSAFRFFEWAEKQRGYSHSIRAYHLMIESLAKIRQY
;
A
#
# COMPACT_ATOMS: atom_id res chain seq x y z
N MET A 1 12.48 -56.05 -10.73
CA MET A 1 11.22 -55.29 -10.59
C MET A 1 11.53 -53.93 -9.96
N ILE A 2 10.90 -52.90 -10.49
CA ILE A 2 11.25 -51.47 -10.43
C ILE A 2 10.99 -50.86 -9.04
N LYS A 3 11.93 -50.05 -8.53
CA LYS A 3 11.62 -48.82 -7.76
C LYS A 3 12.65 -47.75 -8.09
N LEU A 4 12.31 -46.88 -9.04
CA LEU A 4 13.04 -45.66 -9.37
C LEU A 4 12.06 -44.50 -9.23
N CYS A 5 12.00 -43.91 -8.03
CA CYS A 5 11.39 -42.60 -7.84
C CYS A 5 11.92 -41.98 -6.56
N SER A 6 12.70 -40.90 -6.69
CA SER A 6 12.63 -39.68 -5.85
C SER A 6 13.96 -38.90 -5.94
N HIS A 7 14.08 -38.00 -6.93
CA HIS A 7 15.13 -36.95 -6.83
C HIS A 7 14.84 -35.65 -7.60
N ARG A 8 13.66 -35.47 -8.22
CA ARG A 8 13.39 -34.32 -9.13
C ARG A 8 12.38 -33.31 -8.57
N LYS A 9 12.49 -32.92 -7.30
CA LYS A 9 11.57 -31.93 -6.68
C LYS A 9 12.25 -30.76 -5.92
N ASN A 10 13.56 -30.83 -5.63
CA ASN A 10 14.21 -29.84 -4.75
C ASN A 10 14.91 -28.67 -5.46
N ILE A 11 15.19 -28.79 -6.76
CA ILE A 11 15.88 -27.72 -7.51
C ILE A 11 14.85 -26.72 -8.06
N LEU A 12 13.77 -27.20 -8.68
CA LEU A 12 12.68 -26.32 -9.16
C LEU A 12 12.06 -25.49 -8.04
N SER A 13 11.88 -26.06 -6.84
CA SER A 13 11.35 -25.32 -5.69
C SER A 13 12.29 -24.20 -5.24
N LYS A 14 13.61 -24.45 -5.22
CA LYS A 14 14.60 -23.43 -4.84
C LYS A 14 14.58 -22.25 -5.81
N TRP A 15 14.58 -22.49 -7.12
CA TRP A 15 14.53 -21.42 -8.13
C TRP A 15 13.22 -20.64 -8.12
N VAL A 16 12.08 -21.32 -7.91
CA VAL A 16 10.77 -20.66 -7.75
C VAL A 16 10.75 -19.76 -6.51
N LEU A 17 11.33 -20.21 -5.39
CA LEU A 17 11.45 -19.39 -4.17
C LEU A 17 12.36 -18.17 -4.39
N PHE A 18 13.50 -18.34 -5.07
CA PHE A 18 14.40 -17.22 -5.40
C PHE A 18 13.74 -16.20 -6.33
N ALA A 19 13.09 -16.64 -7.41
CA ALA A 19 12.35 -15.76 -8.30
C ALA A 19 11.19 -15.05 -7.58
N LYS A 20 10.48 -15.75 -6.70
CA LYS A 20 9.42 -15.18 -5.86
C LYS A 20 9.97 -14.15 -4.88
N MET A 21 11.15 -14.37 -4.29
CA MET A 21 11.79 -13.41 -3.39
C MET A 21 12.27 -12.14 -4.10
N HIS A 22 12.87 -12.28 -5.29
CA HIS A 22 13.27 -11.13 -6.10
C HIS A 22 12.05 -10.30 -6.53
N SER A 23 11.00 -10.97 -7.00
CA SER A 23 9.73 -10.33 -7.38
C SER A 23 9.03 -9.67 -6.19
N THR A 24 9.09 -10.26 -4.99
CA THR A 24 8.54 -9.60 -3.79
C THR A 24 9.35 -8.38 -3.37
N ASN A 25 10.67 -8.41 -3.53
CA ASN A 25 11.51 -7.26 -3.15
C ASN A 25 11.26 -6.07 -4.08
N GLU A 26 11.13 -6.33 -5.38
CA GLU A 26 10.72 -5.32 -6.39
C GLU A 26 9.33 -4.74 -6.07
N ALA A 27 8.35 -5.59 -5.74
CA ALA A 27 6.99 -5.14 -5.40
C ALA A 27 6.95 -4.31 -4.10
N ILE A 28 7.72 -4.69 -3.07
CA ILE A 28 7.84 -3.92 -1.83
C ILE A 28 8.48 -2.56 -2.10
N GLN A 29 9.49 -2.52 -2.95
CA GLN A 29 10.18 -1.29 -3.34
C GLN A 29 9.26 -0.36 -4.14
N GLU A 30 8.47 -0.89 -5.08
CA GLU A 30 7.48 -0.13 -5.86
C GLU A 30 6.40 0.50 -4.96
N VAL A 31 5.89 -0.24 -3.96
CA VAL A 31 4.94 0.30 -2.98
C VAL A 31 5.59 1.39 -2.12
N GLY A 32 6.85 1.23 -1.75
CA GLY A 32 7.63 2.24 -1.02
C GLY A 32 7.79 3.55 -1.79
N GLU A 33 8.12 3.46 -3.08
CA GLU A 33 8.26 4.65 -3.95
C GLU A 33 6.90 5.32 -4.21
N ALA A 34 5.85 4.52 -4.46
CA ALA A 34 4.50 5.02 -4.68
C ALA A 34 3.96 5.76 -3.44
N SER A 35 4.14 5.18 -2.25
CA SER A 35 3.72 5.77 -0.99
C SER A 35 4.49 7.06 -0.69
N GLU A 36 5.79 7.14 -1.01
CA GLU A 36 6.58 8.37 -0.86
C GLU A 36 6.06 9.49 -1.76
N ARG A 37 5.77 9.19 -3.03
CA ARG A 37 5.18 10.15 -3.98
C ARG A 37 3.84 10.69 -3.49
N VAL A 38 2.96 9.81 -3.03
CA VAL A 38 1.66 10.18 -2.45
C VAL A 38 1.85 11.04 -1.19
N SER A 39 2.75 10.63 -0.30
CA SER A 39 3.03 11.37 0.94
C SER A 39 3.56 12.77 0.64
N LYS A 40 4.44 12.90 -0.35
CA LYS A 40 4.95 14.19 -0.80
C LYS A 40 3.83 15.10 -1.29
N VAL A 41 2.92 14.60 -2.13
CA VAL A 41 1.75 15.35 -2.61
C VAL A 41 0.87 15.81 -1.46
N MET A 42 0.57 14.91 -0.51
CA MET A 42 -0.24 15.24 0.67
C MET A 42 0.39 16.34 1.54
N MET A 43 1.71 16.44 1.60
CA MET A 43 2.41 17.49 2.36
C MET A 43 2.48 18.83 1.62
N THR A 44 2.51 18.82 0.28
CA THR A 44 2.69 20.03 -0.52
C THR A 44 1.40 20.68 -1.02
N CYS A 45 0.29 19.93 -1.07
CA CYS A 45 -0.94 20.39 -1.70
C CYS A 45 -2.05 20.74 -0.68
N PRO A 46 -2.64 21.95 -0.74
CA PRO A 46 -3.78 22.30 0.10
C PRO A 46 -5.05 21.52 -0.29
N THR A 47 -5.95 21.38 0.68
CA THR A 47 -7.09 20.44 0.72
C THR A 47 -8.04 20.47 -0.47
N LEU A 48 -8.17 21.60 -1.19
CA LEU A 48 -9.12 21.75 -2.30
C LEU A 48 -8.63 21.12 -3.63
N ALA A 49 -7.32 20.94 -3.78
CA ALA A 49 -6.72 20.41 -5.02
C ALA A 49 -6.12 19.00 -4.84
N LEU A 50 -6.30 18.40 -3.66
CA LEU A 50 -5.63 17.15 -3.28
C LEU A 50 -6.04 15.98 -4.19
N ASP A 51 -7.34 15.79 -4.45
CA ASP A 51 -7.84 14.71 -5.32
C ASP A 51 -7.22 14.78 -6.72
N THR A 52 -7.15 15.98 -7.30
CA THR A 52 -6.55 16.21 -8.62
C THR A 52 -5.06 15.93 -8.61
N ALA A 53 -4.34 16.43 -7.61
CA ALA A 53 -2.90 16.22 -7.49
C ALA A 53 -2.56 14.72 -7.30
N LEU A 54 -3.36 14.00 -6.51
CA LEU A 54 -3.22 12.56 -6.32
C LEU A 54 -3.50 11.79 -7.62
N ASN A 55 -4.55 12.16 -8.36
CA ASN A 55 -4.83 11.56 -9.66
C ASN A 55 -3.70 11.78 -10.68
N GLN A 56 -3.07 12.96 -10.66
CA GLN A 56 -1.92 13.29 -11.53
C GLN A 56 -0.67 12.46 -11.21
N THR A 57 -0.55 11.87 -10.02
CA THR A 57 0.57 10.98 -9.72
C THR A 57 0.55 9.71 -10.58
N GLY A 58 -0.61 9.31 -11.12
CA GLY A 58 -0.77 8.08 -11.89
C GLY A 58 -0.50 6.82 -11.08
N VAL A 59 -0.44 6.92 -9.74
CA VAL A 59 -0.21 5.78 -8.85
C VAL A 59 -1.46 4.91 -8.82
N LYS A 60 -1.28 3.60 -9.02
CA LYS A 60 -2.36 2.63 -8.89
C LYS A 60 -2.64 2.38 -7.40
N VAL A 61 -3.89 2.55 -7.00
CA VAL A 61 -4.29 2.30 -5.61
C VAL A 61 -4.36 0.81 -5.32
N SER A 62 -3.66 0.40 -4.26
CA SER A 62 -3.66 -0.95 -3.71
C SER A 62 -3.86 -0.89 -2.19
N PRO A 63 -4.37 -1.96 -1.56
CA PRO A 63 -4.54 -1.99 -0.11
C PRO A 63 -3.24 -1.72 0.66
N ASP A 64 -2.12 -2.31 0.21
CA ASP A 64 -0.82 -2.15 0.85
C ASP A 64 -0.32 -0.70 0.80
N LEU A 65 -0.51 -0.02 -0.34
CA LEU A 65 -0.17 1.38 -0.50
C LEU A 65 -1.00 2.26 0.46
N VAL A 66 -2.32 2.03 0.51
CA VAL A 66 -3.21 2.85 1.34
C VAL A 66 -2.88 2.68 2.81
N GLU A 67 -2.63 1.46 3.26
CA GLU A 67 -2.23 1.19 4.65
C GLU A 67 -0.91 1.84 5.01
N ASP A 68 0.09 1.79 4.13
CA ASP A 68 1.39 2.41 4.38
C ASP A 68 1.30 3.94 4.44
N VAL A 69 0.53 4.56 3.54
CA VAL A 69 0.27 6.01 3.60
C VAL A 69 -0.51 6.38 4.86
N LEU A 70 -1.60 5.67 5.19
CA LEU A 70 -2.38 5.96 6.40
C LEU A 70 -1.53 5.85 7.67
N LYS A 71 -0.63 4.87 7.73
CA LYS A 71 0.30 4.71 8.85
C LYS A 71 1.28 5.88 8.97
N ARG A 72 1.74 6.44 7.85
CA ARG A 72 2.63 7.63 7.87
C ARG A 72 1.90 8.91 8.31
N PHE A 73 0.61 9.02 8.00
CA PHE A 73 -0.23 10.15 8.35
C PHE A 73 -1.08 9.91 9.61
N GLU A 74 -0.69 8.97 10.47
CA GLU A 74 -1.48 8.60 11.65
C GLU A 74 -1.70 9.76 12.64
N ASN A 75 -0.76 10.70 12.70
CA ASN A 75 -0.87 11.89 13.56
C ASN A 75 -1.56 13.07 12.87
N ALA A 76 -1.94 12.91 11.60
CA ALA A 76 -2.56 13.92 10.76
C ALA A 76 -3.93 13.42 10.26
N GLY A 77 -4.79 13.01 11.19
CA GLY A 77 -6.05 12.32 10.87
C GLY A 77 -6.97 13.03 9.87
N MET A 78 -6.97 14.37 9.77
CA MET A 78 -7.77 15.07 8.76
C MET A 78 -7.18 14.88 7.35
N SER A 79 -5.85 14.94 7.22
CA SER A 79 -5.15 14.65 5.96
C SER A 79 -5.31 13.18 5.57
N ALA A 80 -5.17 12.27 6.54
CA ALA A 80 -5.40 10.84 6.34
C ALA A 80 -6.84 10.56 5.87
N PHE A 81 -7.84 11.25 6.45
CA PHE A 81 -9.24 11.09 6.08
C PHE A 81 -9.51 11.53 4.64
N ARG A 82 -8.94 12.65 4.20
CA ARG A 82 -9.08 13.10 2.82
C ARG A 82 -8.45 12.13 1.82
N PHE A 83 -7.26 11.62 2.14
CA PHE A 83 -6.65 10.57 1.33
C PHE A 83 -7.50 9.31 1.30
N PHE A 84 -8.10 8.93 2.43
CA PHE A 84 -9.01 7.80 2.54
C PHE A 84 -10.24 7.95 1.63
N GLU A 85 -10.93 9.10 1.67
CA GLU A 85 -12.05 9.41 0.77
C GLU A 85 -11.63 9.40 -0.71
N TRP A 86 -10.44 9.90 -1.05
CA TRP A 86 -9.93 9.87 -2.42
C TRP A 86 -9.67 8.43 -2.90
N ALA A 87 -9.11 7.57 -2.04
CA ALA A 87 -8.83 6.19 -2.37
C ALA A 87 -10.12 5.40 -2.66
N GLU A 88 -11.20 5.65 -1.90
CA GLU A 88 -12.52 5.02 -2.12
C GLU A 88 -13.08 5.31 -3.53
N LYS A 89 -12.80 6.48 -4.09
CA LYS A 89 -13.28 6.88 -5.43
C LYS A 89 -12.55 6.16 -6.57
N GLN A 90 -11.46 5.45 -6.29
CA GLN A 90 -10.65 4.80 -7.32
C GLN A 90 -11.34 3.53 -7.84
N ARG A 91 -11.36 3.38 -9.17
CA ARG A 91 -12.06 2.27 -9.82
C ARG A 91 -11.45 0.93 -9.41
N GLY A 92 -12.31 0.03 -8.91
CA GLY A 92 -11.92 -1.33 -8.55
C GLY A 92 -11.15 -1.44 -7.23
N TYR A 93 -11.13 -0.37 -6.42
CA TYR A 93 -10.57 -0.39 -5.08
C TYR A 93 -11.67 -0.42 -4.03
N SER A 94 -11.40 -1.10 -2.92
CA SER A 94 -12.21 -1.09 -1.70
C SER A 94 -11.27 -1.19 -0.51
N HIS A 95 -11.57 -0.44 0.55
CA HIS A 95 -10.73 -0.39 1.74
C HIS A 95 -10.65 -1.76 2.43
N SER A 96 -9.43 -2.14 2.82
CA SER A 96 -9.23 -3.28 3.71
C SER A 96 -9.73 -2.93 5.12
N ILE A 97 -10.04 -3.97 5.91
CA ILE A 97 -10.35 -3.82 7.35
C ILE A 97 -9.21 -3.08 8.06
N ARG A 98 -7.97 -3.36 7.68
CA ARG A 98 -6.78 -2.74 8.27
C ARG A 98 -6.69 -1.25 7.93
N ALA A 99 -7.06 -0.85 6.71
CA ALA A 99 -7.16 0.57 6.35
C ALA A 99 -8.21 1.30 7.21
N TYR A 100 -9.36 0.69 7.48
CA TYR A 100 -10.35 1.27 8.40
C TYR A 100 -9.81 1.42 9.83
N HIS A 101 -9.13 0.40 10.37
CA HIS A 101 -8.52 0.48 11.70
C HIS A 101 -7.50 1.63 11.79
N LEU A 102 -6.60 1.73 10.81
CA LEU A 102 -5.60 2.81 10.75
C LEU A 102 -6.27 4.18 10.67
N MET A 103 -7.33 4.32 9.88
CA MET A 103 -8.08 5.56 9.75
C MET A 103 -8.74 5.97 11.08
N ILE A 104 -9.40 5.04 11.77
CA ILE A 104 -10.01 5.29 13.08
C ILE A 104 -8.94 5.68 14.11
N GLU A 105 -7.81 4.96 14.15
CA GLU A 105 -6.68 5.29 15.02
C GLU A 105 -6.17 6.71 14.76
N SER A 106 -6.04 7.10 13.49
CA SER A 106 -5.55 8.41 13.10
C SER A 106 -6.49 9.54 13.54
N LEU A 107 -7.80 9.32 13.44
CA LEU A 107 -8.81 10.28 13.90
C LEU A 107 -8.89 10.37 15.43
N ALA A 108 -8.68 9.24 16.13
CA ALA A 108 -8.67 9.21 17.59
C ALA A 108 -7.53 10.08 18.16
N LYS A 109 -6.37 10.10 17.49
CA LYS A 109 -5.20 10.91 17.89
C LYS A 109 -5.44 12.43 17.79
N ILE A 110 -6.34 12.90 16.91
CA ILE A 110 -6.71 14.33 16.82
C ILE A 110 -7.49 14.79 18.06
N ARG A 111 -8.32 13.91 18.64
CA ARG A 111 -9.26 14.26 19.72
C ARG A 111 -8.63 14.36 21.11
N GLN A 112 -7.31 14.21 21.25
CA GLN A 112 -6.63 14.23 22.54
C GLN A 112 -6.07 15.60 22.96
N TYR A 113 -6.47 16.69 22.29
CA TYR A 113 -6.13 18.06 22.65
C TYR A 113 -7.34 18.84 23.15
#